data_AF-A0AAV5Q5D2-F1
#
_entry.id   AF-A0AAV5Q5D2-F1
#
_cell.length_a   1.000
_cell.length_b   1.000
_cell.length_c   1.000
_cell.angle_alpha   90.00
_cell.angle_beta   90.00
_cell.angle_gamma   90.00
#
_symmetry.space_group_name_H-M   'P 1'
#
loop_
_entity.id
_entity.type
_entity.pdbx_description
1 polymer ?
#
loop_
_entity_poly.entity_id
_entity_poly.type
_entity_poly.pdbx_seq_one_letter_code
_entity_poly.pdbx_strand_id
1 'polypeptide(L)'
;MSEFKGCRVQLQLFTGESLEGEITHLQGKSIILKSDNESVTLEGSKIKDLKVVELPRKQKKVKKTKNEPKKEQKEIKEKKENNGKKLEEFDFAANLKKFDKKSVFEELEKQEGVYSKKEVNIRNDEMIVADNNRSNPVSANSSENISDKTIQLNNPVETRANSTKSLFATGNGEQLSTCAPVQLVQINNYLVNSCKLSMTNLAECGGVNLSHLILSTKIKSVIMFVGNNNTGLIALVTARYLLRNFSVTVMLFNEKEDEILDEISQEMERFTCLGGKIVEKLPKKDSNAAIIDALQDFDTDFTDLEKEDLKSVLNIVRFINSSKGLKISLCTPTGISASDSGIQDLEEVVFADHIVSLGVVLSSITGMYKQGSYQMQSKHWLVDIGLPAGLKGKLKKFERKWSEGFFEISLI
;
A
#
# COMPACT_ATOMS: atom_id res chain seq x y z
N MET A 1 -12.41 17.34 0.27
CA MET A 1 -13.73 18.00 0.10
C MET A 1 -14.65 17.31 -0.91
N SER A 2 -14.14 16.46 -1.82
CA SER A 2 -14.92 15.67 -2.80
C SER A 2 -16.00 14.77 -2.17
N GLU A 3 -15.76 14.31 -0.95
CA GLU A 3 -16.65 13.43 -0.18
C GLU A 3 -17.99 14.06 0.22
N PHE A 4 -18.10 15.39 0.20
CA PHE A 4 -19.31 16.09 0.62
C PHE A 4 -20.27 16.43 -0.54
N LYS A 5 -19.96 16.00 -1.77
CA LYS A 5 -20.82 16.23 -2.93
C LYS A 5 -22.17 15.50 -2.77
N GLY A 6 -23.26 16.26 -2.87
CA GLY A 6 -24.63 15.79 -2.65
C GLY A 6 -25.06 15.76 -1.18
N CYS A 7 -24.22 16.20 -0.25
CA CYS A 7 -24.60 16.40 1.15
C CYS A 7 -25.19 17.79 1.35
N ARG A 8 -26.18 17.90 2.24
CA ARG A 8 -26.65 19.19 2.77
C ARG A 8 -25.78 19.58 3.94
N VAL A 9 -25.20 20.77 3.88
CA VAL A 9 -24.22 21.26 4.85
C VAL A 9 -24.61 22.62 5.39
N GLN A 10 -24.18 22.92 6.60
CA GLN A 10 -24.17 24.24 7.20
C GLN A 10 -22.72 24.71 7.29
N LEU A 11 -22.42 25.85 6.65
CA LEU A 11 -21.11 26.48 6.61
C LEU A 11 -21.10 27.68 7.54
N GLN A 12 -20.08 27.79 8.38
CA GLN A 12 -19.79 29.01 9.14
C GLN A 12 -18.62 29.73 8.47
N LEU A 13 -18.81 31.00 8.11
CA LEU A 13 -17.75 31.81 7.51
C LEU A 13 -16.91 32.50 8.59
N PHE A 14 -15.68 32.87 8.25
CA PHE A 14 -14.84 33.69 9.13
C PHE A 14 -15.43 35.09 9.42
N THR A 15 -16.34 35.56 8.56
CA THR A 15 -17.12 36.80 8.75
C THR A 15 -18.19 36.68 9.85
N GLY A 16 -18.46 35.46 10.35
CA GLY A 16 -19.51 35.19 11.35
C GLY A 16 -20.86 34.82 10.74
N GLU A 17 -21.03 34.98 9.43
CA GLU A 17 -22.24 34.57 8.71
C GLU A 17 -22.34 33.04 8.60
N SER A 18 -23.57 32.52 8.59
CA SER A 18 -23.84 31.08 8.42
C SER A 18 -24.71 30.85 7.19
N LEU A 19 -24.29 29.90 6.34
CA LEU A 19 -24.97 29.55 5.10
C LEU A 19 -25.33 28.07 5.10
N GLU A 20 -26.51 27.72 4.61
CA GLU A 20 -26.97 26.34 4.52
C GLU A 20 -27.40 26.00 3.09
N GLY A 21 -27.01 24.82 2.61
CA GLY A 21 -27.43 24.33 1.30
C GLY A 21 -26.79 23.00 0.91
N GLU A 22 -27.07 22.55 -0.31
CA GLU A 22 -26.52 21.31 -0.88
C GLU A 22 -25.26 21.59 -1.70
N ILE A 23 -24.20 20.80 -1.47
CA ILE A 23 -22.97 20.90 -2.26
C ILE A 23 -23.20 20.16 -3.60
N THR A 24 -23.31 20.92 -4.68
CA THR A 24 -23.61 20.36 -6.01
C THR A 24 -22.35 20.07 -6.83
N HIS A 25 -21.34 20.94 -6.72
CA HIS A 25 -20.10 20.85 -7.47
C HIS A 25 -18.93 21.43 -6.67
N LEU A 26 -17.73 20.93 -6.97
CA LEU A 26 -16.47 21.42 -6.44
C LEU A 26 -15.60 21.82 -7.62
N GLN A 27 -15.09 23.06 -7.60
CA GLN A 27 -14.19 23.58 -8.63
C GLN A 27 -12.92 24.04 -7.93
N GLY A 28 -11.87 23.20 -7.97
CA GLY A 28 -10.61 23.46 -7.27
C GLY A 28 -10.81 23.65 -5.76
N LYS A 29 -10.45 24.83 -5.25
CA LYS A 29 -10.62 25.20 -3.83
C LYS A 29 -11.97 25.86 -3.51
N SER A 30 -12.93 25.87 -4.45
CA SER A 30 -14.24 26.51 -4.30
C SER A 30 -15.39 25.49 -4.31
N ILE A 31 -16.42 25.78 -3.51
CA ILE A 31 -17.64 24.97 -3.34
C ILE A 31 -18.83 25.72 -3.92
N ILE A 32 -19.68 25.02 -4.68
CA ILE A 32 -20.98 25.56 -5.14
C ILE A 32 -22.09 25.02 -4.24
N LEU A 33 -22.62 25.91 -3.39
CA LEU A 33 -23.70 25.64 -2.46
C LEU A 33 -25.04 26.06 -3.08
N LYS A 34 -26.02 25.15 -3.14
CA LYS A 34 -27.37 25.43 -3.64
C LYS A 34 -28.36 25.55 -2.49
N SER A 35 -29.06 26.68 -2.38
CA SER A 35 -30.07 26.94 -1.35
C SER A 35 -31.33 27.52 -1.98
N ASP A 36 -32.47 26.83 -1.82
CA ASP A 36 -33.87 27.18 -2.14
C ASP A 36 -34.23 27.93 -3.45
N ASN A 37 -33.26 28.17 -4.35
CA ASN A 37 -33.29 28.45 -5.80
C ASN A 37 -32.03 29.21 -6.28
N GLU A 38 -31.11 29.56 -5.40
CA GLU A 38 -29.86 30.25 -5.73
C GLU A 38 -28.65 29.32 -5.53
N SER A 39 -27.63 29.52 -6.37
CA SER A 39 -26.35 28.83 -6.26
C SER A 39 -25.26 29.85 -5.95
N VAL A 40 -24.57 29.67 -4.82
CA VAL A 40 -23.49 30.56 -4.37
C VAL A 40 -22.17 29.80 -4.45
N THR A 41 -21.19 30.40 -5.11
CA THR A 41 -19.82 29.87 -5.16
C THR A 41 -19.00 30.49 -4.03
N LEU A 42 -18.41 29.66 -3.18
CA LEU A 42 -17.62 30.08 -2.02
C LEU A 42 -16.22 29.47 -2.10
N GLU A 43 -15.19 30.29 -1.86
CA GLU A 43 -13.81 29.83 -1.72
C GLU A 43 -13.60 29.18 -0.33
N GLY A 44 -12.87 28.06 -0.29
CA GLY A 44 -12.59 27.32 0.93
C GLY A 44 -11.82 28.11 1.99
N SER A 45 -11.05 29.13 1.60
CA SER A 45 -10.34 30.04 2.52
C SER A 45 -11.28 30.88 3.40
N LYS A 46 -12.55 31.04 3.01
CA LYS A 46 -13.55 31.83 3.73
C LYS A 46 -14.36 31.00 4.74
N ILE A 47 -14.22 29.67 4.70
CA ILE A 47 -14.97 28.73 5.53
C ILE A 47 -14.20 28.44 6.81
N LYS A 48 -14.81 28.79 7.94
CA LYS A 48 -14.27 28.54 9.28
C LYS A 48 -14.62 27.14 9.78
N ASP A 49 -15.85 26.70 9.53
CA ASP A 49 -16.33 25.37 9.93
C ASP A 49 -17.38 24.85 8.95
N LEU A 50 -17.48 23.52 8.82
CA LEU A 50 -18.42 22.82 7.95
C LEU A 50 -19.08 21.68 8.72
N LYS A 51 -20.40 21.73 8.85
CA LYS A 51 -21.19 20.68 9.49
C LYS A 51 -22.14 20.02 8.50
N VAL A 52 -22.07 18.71 8.38
CA VAL A 52 -23.00 17.93 7.55
C VAL A 52 -24.33 17.79 8.28
N VAL A 53 -25.40 18.26 7.64
CA VAL A 53 -26.78 18.23 8.16
C VAL A 53 -27.54 17.02 7.61
N GLU A 54 -27.37 16.72 6.33
CA GLU A 54 -28.05 15.59 5.68
C GLU A 54 -27.13 14.90 4.65
N LEU A 55 -27.15 13.57 4.64
CA LEU A 55 -26.43 12.75 3.66
C LEU A 55 -27.20 12.67 2.31
N PRO A 56 -26.52 12.32 1.20
CA PRO A 56 -27.15 12.28 -0.11
C PRO A 56 -28.28 11.24 -0.13
N ARG A 57 -29.49 11.66 -0.51
CA ARG A 57 -30.63 10.74 -0.61
C ARG A 57 -30.42 9.76 -1.78
N LYS A 58 -30.28 8.47 -1.48
CA LYS A 58 -30.32 7.40 -2.50
C LYS A 58 -31.65 7.48 -3.26
N GLN A 59 -31.61 7.76 -4.56
CA GLN A 59 -32.81 7.85 -5.40
C GLN A 59 -33.56 6.52 -5.40
N LYS A 60 -34.76 6.49 -4.79
CA LYS A 60 -35.72 5.38 -4.94
C LYS A 60 -36.29 5.42 -6.36
N LYS A 61 -36.12 4.33 -7.12
CA LYS A 61 -36.76 4.14 -8.43
C LYS A 61 -38.29 4.13 -8.26
N VAL A 62 -38.95 5.18 -8.72
CA VAL A 62 -40.41 5.26 -8.80
C VAL A 62 -40.89 4.50 -10.05
N LYS A 63 -41.74 3.49 -9.83
CA LYS A 63 -42.54 2.83 -10.87
C LYS A 63 -43.55 3.84 -11.42
N LYS A 64 -43.53 4.13 -12.72
CA LYS A 64 -44.64 4.80 -13.43
C LYS A 64 -45.47 3.78 -14.20
N THR A 65 -46.74 3.69 -13.82
CA THR A 65 -47.85 3.09 -14.56
C THR A 65 -48.24 3.98 -15.76
N LYS A 66 -48.69 3.33 -16.84
CA LYS A 66 -49.13 3.92 -18.11
C LYS A 66 -50.45 4.67 -17.96
N ASN A 67 -50.57 5.83 -18.62
CA ASN A 67 -51.70 6.21 -19.48
C ASN A 67 -51.34 7.47 -20.31
N GLU A 68 -51.60 7.41 -21.61
CA GLU A 68 -51.46 8.46 -22.66
C GLU A 68 -52.69 9.42 -22.69
N PRO A 69 -52.81 10.48 -23.55
CA PRO A 69 -51.99 10.89 -24.70
C PRO A 69 -51.63 12.40 -24.87
N LYS A 70 -50.57 12.62 -25.66
CA LYS A 70 -50.21 13.70 -26.63
C LYS A 70 -50.77 15.13 -26.50
N LYS A 71 -49.87 16.13 -26.55
CA LYS A 71 -49.89 17.21 -27.58
C LYS A 71 -48.55 17.98 -27.72
N GLU A 72 -48.29 18.28 -28.99
CA GLU A 72 -47.25 19.03 -29.71
C GLU A 72 -46.62 20.26 -29.02
N GLN A 73 -45.32 20.51 -29.26
CA GLN A 73 -44.77 21.52 -30.21
C GLN A 73 -43.23 21.58 -30.04
N LYS A 74 -42.49 21.12 -31.06
CA LYS A 74 -41.67 21.91 -32.01
C LYS A 74 -40.50 22.68 -31.38
N GLU A 75 -39.29 22.16 -31.60
CA GLU A 75 -38.18 22.99 -32.08
C GLU A 75 -37.24 22.18 -32.96
N ILE A 76 -36.69 22.88 -33.96
CA ILE A 76 -36.08 22.37 -35.18
C ILE A 76 -34.55 22.23 -34.99
N LYS A 77 -34.02 21.23 -35.70
CA LYS A 77 -32.64 20.76 -35.80
C LYS A 77 -31.64 21.83 -36.26
N GLU A 78 -30.37 21.64 -35.89
CA GLU A 78 -29.30 21.62 -36.90
C GLU A 78 -28.11 20.74 -36.50
N LYS A 79 -27.58 20.06 -37.52
CA LYS A 79 -26.61 18.96 -37.48
C LYS A 79 -25.16 19.48 -37.44
N LYS A 80 -24.27 18.74 -36.78
CA LYS A 80 -22.92 18.46 -37.30
C LYS A 80 -22.63 16.97 -37.18
N GLU A 81 -22.43 16.34 -38.33
CA GLU A 81 -21.92 14.99 -38.50
C GLU A 81 -20.42 14.96 -38.13
N ASN A 82 -20.03 13.99 -37.30
CA ASN A 82 -18.67 13.47 -37.27
C ASN A 82 -18.77 11.94 -37.27
N ASN A 83 -18.30 11.35 -38.36
CA ASN A 83 -18.15 9.92 -38.56
C ASN A 83 -17.11 9.35 -37.60
N GLY A 84 -17.58 8.63 -36.59
CA GLY A 84 -16.77 7.70 -35.80
C GLY A 84 -17.62 6.47 -35.54
N LYS A 85 -17.15 5.29 -35.98
CA LYS A 85 -17.76 4.00 -35.66
C LYS A 85 -17.94 3.89 -34.15
N LYS A 86 -19.16 4.10 -33.65
CA LYS A 86 -19.53 3.74 -32.28
C LYS A 86 -19.49 2.21 -32.21
N LEU A 87 -18.58 1.69 -31.40
CA LEU A 87 -18.76 0.39 -30.76
C LEU A 87 -20.18 0.37 -30.19
N GLU A 88 -20.98 -0.62 -30.56
CA GLU A 88 -22.28 -0.84 -29.94
C GLU A 88 -22.05 -0.94 -28.44
N GLU A 89 -22.62 0.02 -27.71
CA GLU A 89 -22.52 0.12 -26.27
C GLU A 89 -23.13 -1.16 -25.69
N PHE A 90 -22.29 -2.01 -25.10
CA PHE A 90 -22.67 -3.30 -24.57
C PHE A 90 -23.73 -3.13 -23.48
N ASP A 91 -24.99 -3.38 -23.82
CA ASP A 91 -26.13 -3.18 -22.93
C ASP A 91 -26.22 -4.34 -21.94
N PHE A 92 -25.55 -4.18 -20.80
CA PHE A 92 -25.61 -5.10 -19.66
C PHE A 92 -27.05 -5.36 -19.19
N ALA A 93 -27.96 -4.37 -19.30
CA ALA A 93 -29.34 -4.53 -18.87
C ALA A 93 -30.14 -5.41 -19.85
N ALA A 94 -29.87 -5.33 -21.15
CA ALA A 94 -30.45 -6.23 -22.15
C ALA A 94 -29.91 -7.66 -22.01
N ASN A 95 -28.62 -7.84 -21.72
CA ASN A 95 -28.03 -9.16 -21.50
C ASN A 95 -28.47 -9.80 -20.17
N LEU A 96 -28.62 -9.03 -19.08
CA LEU A 96 -29.18 -9.53 -17.82
C LEU A 96 -30.64 -10.01 -17.99
N LYS A 97 -31.42 -9.37 -18.85
CA LYS A 97 -32.79 -9.79 -19.15
C LYS A 97 -32.87 -11.10 -19.94
N LYS A 98 -31.80 -11.47 -20.65
CA LYS A 98 -31.69 -12.77 -21.33
C LYS A 98 -31.24 -13.88 -20.38
N PHE A 99 -30.70 -13.54 -19.21
CA PHE A 99 -30.26 -14.51 -18.22
C PHE A 99 -31.45 -14.98 -17.39
N ASP A 100 -32.15 -16.01 -17.87
CA ASP A 100 -33.21 -16.66 -17.09
C ASP A 100 -32.59 -17.52 -15.99
N LYS A 101 -32.44 -16.90 -14.82
CA LYS A 101 -31.88 -17.54 -13.64
C LYS A 101 -32.61 -18.85 -13.31
N LYS A 102 -33.93 -18.93 -13.52
CA LYS A 102 -34.71 -20.13 -13.17
C LYS A 102 -34.41 -21.30 -14.09
N SER A 103 -34.28 -21.05 -15.40
CA SER A 103 -33.93 -22.12 -16.35
C SER A 103 -32.53 -22.68 -16.07
N VAL A 104 -31.58 -21.81 -15.71
CA VAL A 104 -30.22 -22.21 -15.33
C VAL A 104 -30.23 -23.05 -14.05
N PHE A 105 -31.01 -22.69 -13.04
CA PHE A 105 -31.11 -23.51 -11.82
C PHE A 105 -31.86 -24.83 -12.04
N GLU A 106 -32.91 -24.85 -12.87
CA GLU A 106 -33.58 -26.11 -13.24
C GLU A 106 -32.68 -27.04 -14.07
N GLU A 107 -31.81 -26.48 -14.91
CA GLU A 107 -30.82 -27.24 -15.69
C GLU A 107 -29.69 -27.78 -14.80
N LEU A 108 -29.23 -27.00 -13.82
CA LEU A 108 -28.26 -27.42 -12.80
C LEU A 108 -28.86 -28.47 -11.84
N GLU A 109 -30.13 -28.34 -11.44
CA GLU A 109 -30.83 -29.33 -10.62
C GLU A 109 -31.03 -30.68 -11.33
N LYS A 110 -31.15 -30.67 -12.66
CA LYS A 110 -31.21 -31.90 -13.47
C LYS A 110 -29.85 -32.54 -13.71
N GLN A 111 -28.76 -31.77 -13.66
CA GLN A 111 -27.41 -32.24 -13.98
C GLN A 111 -26.58 -32.66 -12.76
N GLU A 112 -26.95 -32.28 -11.53
CA GLU A 112 -26.20 -32.68 -10.33
C GLU A 112 -27.06 -33.45 -9.29
N GLY A 113 -26.60 -34.64 -8.93
CA GLY A 113 -27.23 -35.49 -7.93
C GLY A 113 -27.19 -34.89 -6.52
N VAL A 114 -28.38 -34.62 -5.99
CA VAL A 114 -28.78 -34.51 -4.57
C VAL A 114 -27.67 -34.15 -3.57
N TYR A 115 -27.46 -32.86 -3.33
CA TYR A 115 -26.90 -32.38 -2.06
C TYR A 115 -28.02 -32.24 -1.03
N SER A 116 -27.96 -33.07 0.02
CA SER A 116 -28.94 -33.06 1.11
C SER A 116 -28.79 -31.78 1.94
N LYS A 117 -29.89 -31.02 2.03
CA LYS A 117 -29.99 -29.76 2.76
C LYS A 117 -29.89 -30.01 4.27
N LYS A 118 -28.70 -29.88 4.85
CA LYS A 118 -28.54 -29.72 6.30
C LYS A 118 -28.57 -28.24 6.64
N GLU A 119 -29.57 -27.82 7.40
CA GLU A 119 -29.57 -26.50 8.03
C GLU A 119 -28.50 -26.50 9.13
N VAL A 120 -27.39 -25.83 8.86
CA VAL A 120 -26.35 -25.55 9.86
C VAL A 120 -26.55 -24.11 10.30
N ASN A 121 -26.86 -23.92 11.58
CA ASN A 121 -26.97 -22.59 12.18
C ASN A 121 -25.56 -22.04 12.42
N ILE A 122 -25.03 -21.31 11.43
CA ILE A 122 -23.67 -20.75 11.44
C ILE A 122 -23.75 -19.33 12.00
N ARG A 123 -22.89 -19.00 12.97
CA ARG A 123 -22.72 -17.62 13.44
C ARG A 123 -21.80 -16.86 12.48
N ASN A 124 -22.06 -15.57 12.28
CA ASN A 124 -21.49 -14.75 11.20
C ASN A 124 -20.00 -14.38 11.37
N ASP A 125 -19.30 -14.99 12.31
CA ASP A 125 -17.94 -14.67 12.75
C ASP A 125 -16.89 -15.73 12.36
N GLU A 126 -17.28 -16.78 11.63
CA GLU A 126 -16.35 -17.81 11.14
C GLU A 126 -16.24 -17.81 9.60
N MET A 127 -15.01 -17.67 9.09
CA MET A 127 -14.68 -17.90 7.68
C MET A 127 -14.37 -19.39 7.48
N ILE A 128 -15.23 -20.10 6.77
CA ILE A 128 -15.05 -21.54 6.49
C ILE A 128 -14.16 -21.68 5.25
N VAL A 129 -12.92 -22.16 5.43
CA VAL A 129 -12.13 -22.75 4.35
C VAL A 129 -12.42 -24.26 4.37
N ALA A 130 -13.02 -24.78 3.31
CA ALA A 130 -13.32 -26.20 3.21
C ALA A 130 -12.05 -26.99 2.89
N ASP A 131 -11.44 -27.61 3.91
CA ASP A 131 -10.39 -28.60 3.73
C ASP A 131 -10.98 -29.90 3.17
N ASN A 132 -10.89 -30.07 1.85
CA ASN A 132 -11.12 -31.35 1.20
C ASN A 132 -9.86 -32.22 1.31
N ASN A 133 -9.74 -32.99 2.38
CA ASN A 133 -8.88 -34.17 2.41
C ASN A 133 -9.69 -35.41 2.80
N ARG A 134 -10.06 -36.18 1.78
CA ARG A 134 -10.58 -37.55 1.92
C ARG A 134 -9.39 -38.51 2.09
N SER A 135 -9.35 -39.27 3.17
CA SER A 135 -8.92 -40.69 3.13
C SER A 135 -9.21 -41.46 4.43
N ASN A 136 -10.17 -42.37 4.27
CA ASN A 136 -10.41 -43.69 4.88
C ASN A 136 -10.67 -43.92 6.39
N PRO A 137 -11.70 -44.75 6.72
CA PRO A 137 -12.04 -45.17 8.07
C PRO A 137 -11.39 -46.52 8.43
N VAL A 138 -11.02 -46.70 9.70
CA VAL A 138 -10.85 -48.03 10.31
C VAL A 138 -11.58 -48.07 11.64
N SER A 139 -12.39 -49.12 11.79
CA SER A 139 -13.34 -49.37 12.86
C SER A 139 -12.73 -49.91 14.16
N ALA A 140 -13.47 -49.66 15.23
CA ALA A 140 -13.94 -50.59 16.26
C ALA A 140 -13.17 -50.77 17.59
N ASN A 141 -13.98 -50.65 18.65
CA ASN A 141 -13.90 -51.17 20.03
C ASN A 141 -12.97 -50.41 21.00
N SER A 142 -13.34 -50.12 22.26
CA SER A 142 -14.35 -50.68 23.15
C SER A 142 -14.83 -49.66 24.20
N SER A 143 -16.06 -49.85 24.65
CA SER A 143 -16.74 -49.27 25.82
C SER A 143 -15.93 -49.32 27.12
N GLU A 144 -16.02 -48.28 27.97
CA GLU A 144 -16.70 -48.33 29.28
C GLU A 144 -16.41 -47.12 30.20
N ASN A 145 -17.47 -46.76 30.93
CA ASN A 145 -17.56 -46.12 32.25
C ASN A 145 -17.41 -44.60 32.42
N ILE A 146 -18.60 -44.01 32.56
CA ILE A 146 -18.92 -42.72 33.18
C ILE A 146 -18.62 -42.80 34.68
N SER A 147 -17.82 -41.85 35.20
CA SER A 147 -17.96 -41.39 36.58
C SER A 147 -17.57 -39.92 36.70
N ASP A 148 -18.56 -39.14 37.11
CA ASP A 148 -18.45 -37.72 37.46
C ASP A 148 -17.56 -37.53 38.68
N LYS A 149 -16.37 -36.95 38.48
CA LYS A 149 -15.70 -36.12 39.49
C LYS A 149 -14.97 -34.95 38.82
N THR A 150 -15.46 -33.77 39.18
CA THR A 150 -15.03 -32.44 38.77
C THR A 150 -13.53 -32.24 39.05
N ILE A 151 -12.70 -32.23 38.01
CA ILE A 151 -11.31 -31.80 38.08
C ILE A 151 -11.25 -30.35 37.60
N GLN A 152 -10.85 -29.46 38.52
CA GLN A 152 -10.50 -28.08 38.20
C GLN A 152 -9.29 -28.08 37.26
N LEU A 153 -9.51 -27.76 35.99
CA LEU A 153 -8.46 -27.53 35.00
C LEU A 153 -8.09 -26.04 34.99
N ASN A 154 -7.24 -25.66 35.95
CA ASN A 154 -6.31 -24.55 35.71
C ASN A 154 -5.14 -25.10 34.90
N ASN A 155 -5.27 -25.06 33.57
CA ASN A 155 -4.15 -25.09 32.64
C ASN A 155 -4.51 -24.15 31.50
N PRO A 156 -3.76 -23.07 31.25
CA PRO A 156 -3.90 -22.38 29.98
C PRO A 156 -3.48 -23.36 28.90
N VAL A 157 -4.45 -23.81 28.11
CA VAL A 157 -4.18 -24.59 26.89
C VAL A 157 -3.35 -23.69 25.99
N GLU A 158 -2.04 -23.93 25.98
CA GLU A 158 -1.18 -23.63 24.86
C GLU A 158 -1.82 -24.29 23.64
N THR A 159 -2.63 -23.53 22.91
CA THR A 159 -2.84 -23.79 21.51
C THR A 159 -1.48 -23.62 20.83
N ARG A 160 -0.73 -24.73 20.77
CA ARG A 160 0.33 -24.94 19.79
C ARG A 160 -0.32 -24.94 18.41
N ALA A 161 -0.72 -23.75 17.96
CA ALA A 161 -0.70 -23.45 16.56
C ALA A 161 0.78 -23.54 16.17
N ASN A 162 1.16 -24.65 15.56
CA ASN A 162 2.36 -24.72 14.72
C ASN A 162 2.12 -23.83 13.47
N SER A 163 1.76 -22.56 13.65
CA SER A 163 2.23 -21.53 12.74
C SER A 163 3.69 -21.37 13.12
N THR A 164 4.60 -21.97 12.36
CA THR A 164 5.97 -21.48 12.34
C THR A 164 5.87 -20.03 11.86
N LYS A 165 5.72 -19.10 12.82
CA LYS A 165 5.98 -17.68 12.60
C LYS A 165 7.43 -17.67 12.16
N SER A 166 7.64 -17.60 10.86
CA SER A 166 8.96 -17.44 10.29
C SER A 166 9.47 -16.11 10.82
N LEU A 167 10.47 -16.21 11.65
CA LEU A 167 11.06 -15.09 12.36
C LEU A 167 12.34 -14.75 11.61
N PHE A 168 12.68 -13.46 11.57
CA PHE A 168 14.06 -13.13 11.22
C PHE A 168 14.91 -13.34 12.47
N ALA A 169 16.14 -13.76 12.30
CA ALA A 169 17.13 -13.78 13.36
C ALA A 169 18.40 -13.09 12.91
N THR A 170 19.12 -12.53 13.86
CA THR A 170 20.48 -12.03 13.62
C THR A 170 21.49 -13.16 13.63
N GLY A 171 22.72 -12.88 13.19
CA GLY A 171 23.83 -13.84 13.26
C GLY A 171 24.10 -14.40 14.67
N ASN A 172 23.71 -13.66 15.72
CA ASN A 172 23.84 -14.08 17.12
C ASN A 172 22.62 -14.88 17.64
N GLY A 173 21.63 -15.15 16.78
CA GLY A 173 20.41 -15.90 17.12
C GLY A 173 19.29 -15.09 17.77
N GLU A 174 19.45 -13.77 17.95
CA GLU A 174 18.36 -12.92 18.46
C GLU A 174 17.22 -12.85 17.44
N GLN A 175 16.01 -13.24 17.86
CA GLN A 175 14.81 -13.24 17.02
C GLN A 175 14.21 -11.85 16.88
N LEU A 176 13.70 -11.57 15.68
CA LEU A 176 13.16 -10.28 15.27
C LEU A 176 11.69 -10.39 14.93
N SER A 177 10.91 -9.49 15.52
CA SER A 177 9.50 -9.33 15.17
C SER A 177 9.38 -8.62 13.82
N THR A 178 8.52 -9.15 12.95
CA THR A 178 8.13 -8.47 11.72
C THR A 178 7.02 -7.45 11.99
N CYS A 179 7.03 -6.39 11.21
CA CYS A 179 6.15 -5.24 11.32
C CYS A 179 5.21 -5.19 10.11
N ALA A 180 3.90 -5.20 10.34
CA ALA A 180 2.93 -4.92 9.29
C ALA A 180 2.96 -3.42 8.92
N PRO A 181 2.56 -3.02 7.69
CA PRO A 181 2.51 -1.60 7.30
C PRO A 181 1.73 -0.72 8.28
N VAL A 182 0.57 -1.19 8.76
CA VAL A 182 -0.24 -0.47 9.76
C VAL A 182 0.50 -0.25 11.07
N GLN A 183 1.33 -1.21 11.50
CA GLN A 183 2.16 -1.07 12.69
C GLN A 183 3.29 -0.07 12.45
N LEU A 184 3.84 0.00 11.24
CA LEU A 184 4.87 0.98 10.88
C LEU A 184 4.30 2.41 10.87
N VAL A 185 3.09 2.60 10.35
CA VAL A 185 2.34 3.87 10.47
C VAL A 185 2.12 4.25 11.93
N GLN A 186 1.78 3.29 12.79
CA GLN A 186 1.65 3.53 14.23
C GLN A 186 2.98 3.93 14.89
N ILE A 187 4.09 3.31 14.49
CA ILE A 187 5.44 3.69 14.93
C ILE A 187 5.73 5.12 14.50
N ASN A 188 5.60 5.46 13.21
CA ASN A 188 5.88 6.80 12.69
C ASN A 188 5.05 7.87 13.41
N ASN A 189 3.75 7.62 13.60
CA ASN A 189 2.87 8.52 14.35
C ASN A 189 3.29 8.67 15.82
N TYR A 190 3.76 7.60 16.47
CA TYR A 190 4.27 7.67 17.83
C TYR A 190 5.56 8.51 17.90
N LEU A 191 6.49 8.32 16.95
CA LEU A 191 7.76 9.05 16.90
C LEU A 191 7.53 10.55 16.74
N VAL A 192 6.68 10.95 15.80
CA VAL A 192 6.36 12.36 15.55
C VAL A 192 5.60 12.98 16.73
N ASN A 193 4.52 12.33 17.18
CA ASN A 193 3.62 12.94 18.15
C ASN A 193 4.14 12.87 19.59
N SER A 194 4.74 11.74 19.98
CA SER A 194 5.17 11.47 21.36
C SER A 194 6.65 11.76 21.57
N CYS A 195 7.51 11.35 20.63
CA CYS A 195 8.97 11.52 20.77
C CYS A 195 9.50 12.83 20.16
N LYS A 196 8.68 13.53 19.35
CA LYS A 196 9.07 14.74 18.61
C LYS A 196 10.26 14.50 17.67
N LEU A 197 10.35 13.29 17.13
CA LEU A 197 11.33 12.92 16.11
C LEU A 197 10.69 13.06 14.73
N SER A 198 11.27 13.88 13.87
CA SER A 198 10.84 14.01 12.48
C SER A 198 11.38 12.86 11.62
N MET A 199 10.79 12.67 10.45
CA MET A 199 11.34 11.73 9.45
C MET A 199 12.74 12.16 8.99
N THR A 200 13.06 13.46 8.99
CA THR A 200 14.42 13.94 8.70
C THR A 200 15.43 13.52 9.77
N ASN A 201 15.06 13.50 11.06
CA ASN A 201 15.96 13.00 12.11
C ASN A 201 16.25 11.51 11.95
N LEU A 202 15.22 10.72 11.67
CA LEU A 202 15.37 9.29 11.41
C LEU A 202 16.17 9.03 10.14
N ALA A 203 15.94 9.83 9.10
CA ALA A 203 16.67 9.73 7.84
C ALA A 203 18.15 10.06 8.00
N GLU A 204 18.51 11.04 8.83
CA GLU A 204 19.92 11.34 9.14
C GLU A 204 20.62 10.14 9.79
N CYS A 205 19.99 9.53 10.79
CA CYS A 205 20.55 8.36 11.47
C CYS A 205 20.65 7.14 10.53
N GLY A 206 19.55 6.83 9.84
CA GLY A 206 19.48 5.73 8.88
C GLY A 206 20.47 5.89 7.74
N GLY A 207 20.59 7.10 7.19
CA GLY A 207 21.46 7.38 6.06
C GLY A 207 22.94 7.30 6.41
N VAL A 208 23.35 7.72 7.61
CA VAL A 208 24.72 7.52 8.10
C VAL A 208 25.03 6.03 8.22
N ASN A 209 24.17 5.25 8.86
CA ASN A 209 24.40 3.83 9.08
C ASN A 209 24.38 3.03 7.77
N LEU A 210 23.46 3.34 6.86
CA LEU A 210 23.40 2.76 5.53
C LEU A 210 24.65 3.11 4.71
N SER A 211 25.18 4.34 4.84
CA SER A 211 26.42 4.72 4.15
C SER A 211 27.61 3.87 4.60
N HIS A 212 27.70 3.55 5.90
CA HIS A 212 28.74 2.65 6.41
C HIS A 212 28.60 1.22 5.87
N LEU A 213 27.36 0.72 5.76
CA LEU A 213 27.10 -0.58 5.11
C LEU A 213 27.60 -0.56 3.66
N ILE A 214 27.27 0.47 2.88
CA ILE A 214 27.70 0.58 1.48
C ILE A 214 29.22 0.76 1.36
N LEU A 215 29.85 1.53 2.24
CA LEU A 215 31.31 1.70 2.30
C LEU A 215 32.07 0.40 2.59
N SER A 216 31.44 -0.56 3.25
CA SER A 216 32.02 -1.89 3.48
C SER A 216 32.10 -2.75 2.20
N THR A 217 31.43 -2.33 1.12
CA THR A 217 31.37 -3.05 -0.15
C THR A 217 32.47 -2.60 -1.11
N LYS A 218 32.90 -3.50 -2.01
CA LYS A 218 33.96 -3.21 -3.00
C LYS A 218 33.36 -2.61 -4.29
N ILE A 219 33.10 -1.31 -4.27
CA ILE A 219 32.50 -0.57 -5.40
C ILE A 219 33.33 0.68 -5.78
N LYS A 220 33.07 1.26 -6.95
CA LYS A 220 33.77 2.47 -7.42
C LYS A 220 32.88 3.72 -7.53
N SER A 221 31.60 3.51 -7.76
CA SER A 221 30.60 4.56 -7.99
C SER A 221 29.25 4.07 -7.47
N VAL A 222 28.29 4.98 -7.31
CA VAL A 222 26.95 4.67 -6.83
C VAL A 222 25.92 5.32 -7.74
N ILE A 223 24.93 4.55 -8.16
CA ILE A 223 23.75 5.02 -8.88
C ILE A 223 22.53 4.70 -8.02
N MET A 224 21.73 5.69 -7.70
CA MET A 224 20.56 5.54 -6.82
C MET A 224 19.29 5.93 -7.56
N PHE A 225 18.30 5.05 -7.54
CA PHE A 225 16.95 5.33 -8.00
C PHE A 225 16.08 5.57 -6.77
N VAL A 226 15.55 6.79 -6.66
CA VAL A 226 14.94 7.32 -5.44
C VAL A 226 13.50 7.68 -5.73
N GLY A 227 12.56 7.27 -4.88
CA GLY A 227 11.18 7.72 -4.92
C GLY A 227 10.94 8.99 -4.09
N ASN A 228 9.85 9.70 -4.38
CA ASN A 228 9.37 10.81 -3.55
C ASN A 228 8.68 10.31 -2.26
N ASN A 229 9.42 9.62 -1.38
CA ASN A 229 8.94 8.96 -0.16
C ASN A 229 10.03 8.89 0.93
N ASN A 230 9.72 8.32 2.11
CA ASN A 230 10.67 8.31 3.25
C ASN A 230 11.90 7.42 2.98
N THR A 231 11.70 6.27 2.34
CA THR A 231 12.81 5.41 1.88
C THR A 231 13.73 6.18 0.92
N GLY A 232 13.16 6.97 0.01
CA GLY A 232 13.90 7.87 -0.86
C GLY A 232 14.66 8.98 -0.12
N LEU A 233 14.08 9.55 0.94
CA LEU A 233 14.75 10.53 1.79
C LEU A 233 15.99 9.93 2.48
N ILE A 234 15.87 8.73 3.05
CA ILE A 234 16.99 7.99 3.65
C ILE A 234 18.09 7.74 2.60
N ALA A 235 17.68 7.36 1.38
CA ALA A 235 18.59 7.14 0.26
C ALA A 235 19.34 8.42 -0.15
N LEU A 236 18.67 9.58 -0.18
CA LEU A 236 19.31 10.87 -0.48
C LEU A 236 20.30 11.32 0.59
N VAL A 237 19.93 11.17 1.87
CA VAL A 237 20.86 11.41 2.97
C VAL A 237 22.09 10.51 2.82
N THR A 238 21.86 9.21 2.56
CA THR A 238 22.95 8.25 2.32
C THR A 238 23.84 8.71 1.16
N ALA A 239 23.26 9.15 0.04
CA ALA A 239 23.96 9.64 -1.13
C ALA A 239 24.92 10.78 -0.75
N ARG A 240 24.47 11.74 0.06
CA ARG A 240 25.29 12.85 0.57
C ARG A 240 26.51 12.37 1.36
N TYR A 241 26.35 11.37 2.23
CA TYR A 241 27.49 10.81 2.98
C TYR A 241 28.50 10.08 2.08
N LEU A 242 28.03 9.43 1.03
CA LEU A 242 28.86 8.67 0.09
C LEU A 242 29.71 9.54 -0.84
N LEU A 243 29.36 10.82 -1.05
CA LEU A 243 30.10 11.76 -1.90
C LEU A 243 31.58 11.92 -1.55
N ARG A 244 31.97 11.64 -0.30
CA ARG A 244 33.37 11.73 0.14
C ARG A 244 34.26 10.65 -0.48
N ASN A 245 33.67 9.51 -0.82
CA ASN A 245 34.39 8.31 -1.22
C ASN A 245 34.06 7.87 -2.65
N PHE A 246 32.89 8.24 -3.17
CA PHE A 246 32.38 7.76 -4.45
C PHE A 246 31.78 8.89 -5.28
N SER A 247 31.82 8.70 -6.60
CA SER A 247 30.93 9.45 -7.51
C SER A 247 29.51 8.91 -7.34
N VAL A 248 28.58 9.77 -6.94
CA VAL A 248 27.18 9.40 -6.70
C VAL A 248 26.28 10.10 -7.72
N THR A 249 25.48 9.30 -8.43
CA THR A 249 24.42 9.78 -9.33
C THR A 249 23.07 9.36 -8.80
N VAL A 250 22.14 10.30 -8.66
CA VAL A 250 20.77 10.05 -8.20
C VAL A 250 19.78 10.35 -9.31
N MET A 251 18.82 9.46 -9.51
CA MET A 251 17.64 9.70 -10.33
C MET A 251 16.40 9.66 -9.43
N LEU A 252 15.72 10.79 -9.30
CA LEU A 252 14.45 10.88 -8.59
C LEU A 252 13.33 10.46 -9.55
N PHE A 253 12.49 9.52 -9.11
CA PHE A 253 11.20 9.26 -9.71
C PHE A 253 10.13 9.95 -8.89
N ASN A 254 9.26 10.69 -9.56
CA ASN A 254 8.13 11.36 -8.98
C ASN A 254 7.00 11.37 -10.01
N GLU A 255 5.81 10.89 -9.62
CA GLU A 255 4.65 10.83 -10.52
C GLU A 255 4.18 12.23 -10.92
N LYS A 256 4.21 13.20 -9.99
CA LYS A 256 3.74 14.56 -10.24
C LYS A 256 4.81 15.57 -9.86
N GLU A 257 5.42 16.21 -10.85
CA GLU A 257 6.54 17.15 -10.69
C GLU A 257 6.30 18.23 -9.60
N ASP A 258 5.06 18.70 -9.43
CA ASP A 258 4.70 19.74 -8.47
C ASP A 258 4.48 19.25 -7.02
N GLU A 259 4.51 17.93 -6.75
CA GLU A 259 4.20 17.33 -5.44
C GLU A 259 5.44 16.74 -4.73
N ILE A 260 6.65 17.24 -5.02
CA ILE A 260 7.87 16.81 -4.31
C ILE A 260 7.80 17.21 -2.83
N LEU A 261 8.03 16.25 -1.92
CA LEU A 261 8.08 16.52 -0.49
C LEU A 261 9.16 17.54 -0.15
N ASP A 262 8.87 18.48 0.75
CA ASP A 262 9.80 19.55 1.15
C ASP A 262 11.13 18.97 1.66
N GLU A 263 11.09 17.87 2.41
CA GLU A 263 12.26 17.17 2.92
C GLU A 263 13.13 16.61 1.79
N ILE A 264 12.51 16.04 0.76
CA ILE A 264 13.20 15.51 -0.44
C ILE A 264 13.85 16.67 -1.20
N SER A 265 13.08 17.74 -1.45
CA SER A 265 13.57 18.94 -2.15
C SER A 265 14.78 19.56 -1.45
N GLN A 266 14.71 19.74 -0.13
CA GLN A 266 15.81 20.27 0.66
C GLN A 266 17.04 19.34 0.64
N GLU A 267 16.85 18.02 0.69
CA GLU A 267 17.98 17.09 0.65
C GLU A 267 18.63 17.01 -0.74
N MET A 268 17.83 17.12 -1.80
CA MET A 268 18.32 17.23 -3.18
C MET A 268 19.18 18.49 -3.38
N GLU A 269 18.74 19.63 -2.83
CA GLU A 269 19.53 20.87 -2.83
C GLU A 269 20.85 20.67 -2.08
N ARG A 270 20.81 20.15 -0.85
CA ARG A 270 22.02 19.86 -0.05
C ARG A 270 22.97 18.92 -0.76
N PHE A 271 22.45 17.84 -1.35
CA PHE A 271 23.24 16.87 -2.12
C PHE A 271 23.94 17.53 -3.32
N THR A 272 23.22 18.39 -4.06
CA THR A 272 23.76 19.10 -5.23
C THR A 272 24.81 20.13 -4.83
N CYS A 273 24.58 20.89 -3.76
CA CYS A 273 25.55 21.86 -3.23
C CYS A 273 26.89 21.21 -2.85
N LEU A 274 26.87 19.92 -2.48
CA LEU A 274 28.06 19.13 -2.13
C LEU A 274 28.71 18.45 -3.34
N GLY A 275 28.28 18.76 -4.56
CA GLY A 275 28.82 18.22 -5.81
C GLY A 275 28.17 16.91 -6.26
N GLY A 276 27.05 16.52 -5.64
CA GLY A 276 26.24 15.40 -6.09
C GLY A 276 25.59 15.65 -7.44
N LYS A 277 25.36 14.57 -8.20
CA LYS A 277 24.75 14.64 -9.53
C LYS A 277 23.34 14.06 -9.52
N ILE A 278 22.36 14.90 -9.83
CA ILE A 278 20.97 14.47 -10.08
C ILE A 278 20.76 14.36 -11.59
N VAL A 279 20.06 13.32 -12.04
CA VAL A 279 19.70 13.10 -13.44
C VAL A 279 18.21 12.83 -13.60
N GLU A 280 17.62 13.35 -14.66
CA GLU A 280 16.20 13.14 -15.03
C GLU A 280 16.00 11.90 -15.91
N LYS A 281 17.08 11.41 -16.54
CA LYS A 281 17.06 10.29 -17.48
C LYS A 281 17.93 9.16 -16.96
N LEU A 282 17.61 7.95 -17.39
CA LEU A 282 18.38 6.75 -17.06
C LEU A 282 19.89 7.00 -17.28
N PRO A 283 20.72 6.82 -16.24
CA PRO A 283 22.15 7.04 -16.35
C PRO A 283 22.82 6.00 -17.24
N LYS A 284 24.05 6.27 -17.67
CA LYS A 284 24.85 5.25 -18.37
C LYS A 284 25.20 4.12 -17.40
N LYS A 285 25.06 2.88 -17.86
CA LYS A 285 25.46 1.70 -17.07
C LYS A 285 26.96 1.73 -16.77
N ASP A 286 27.29 1.48 -15.52
CA ASP A 286 28.66 1.29 -15.04
C ASP A 286 28.72 -0.09 -14.37
N SER A 287 29.58 -0.98 -14.87
CA SER A 287 29.70 -2.34 -14.32
C SER A 287 30.36 -2.39 -12.94
N ASN A 288 30.97 -1.30 -12.48
CA ASN A 288 31.60 -1.20 -11.16
C ASN A 288 30.79 -0.33 -10.17
N ALA A 289 29.58 0.09 -10.55
CA ALA A 289 28.70 0.85 -9.69
C ALA A 289 27.90 -0.06 -8.74
N ALA A 290 27.64 0.40 -7.53
CA ALA A 290 26.46 -0.06 -6.80
C ALA A 290 25.22 0.59 -7.39
N ILE A 291 24.18 -0.20 -7.62
CA ILE A 291 22.85 0.25 -8.00
C ILE A 291 21.94 0.11 -6.78
N ILE A 292 21.40 1.23 -6.31
CA ILE A 292 20.51 1.27 -5.15
C ILE A 292 19.09 1.54 -5.61
N ASP A 293 18.19 0.64 -5.27
CA ASP A 293 16.75 0.72 -5.46
C ASP A 293 16.10 1.24 -4.17
N ALA A 294 15.60 2.46 -4.23
CA ALA A 294 14.89 3.16 -3.18
C ALA A 294 13.64 3.85 -3.76
N LEU A 295 13.03 3.26 -4.79
CA LEU A 295 11.86 3.82 -5.48
C LEU A 295 10.59 3.62 -4.65
N GLN A 296 10.37 2.43 -4.11
CA GLN A 296 9.15 2.07 -3.41
C GLN A 296 9.33 2.14 -1.89
N ASP A 297 8.35 2.69 -1.19
CA ASP A 297 8.20 2.60 0.27
C ASP A 297 6.97 1.75 0.63
N PHE A 298 6.74 1.50 1.92
CA PHE A 298 5.66 0.62 2.37
C PHE A 298 4.24 1.12 2.04
N ASP A 299 4.10 2.41 1.76
CA ASP A 299 2.86 3.11 1.40
C ASP A 299 2.81 3.51 -0.08
N THR A 300 3.81 3.10 -0.88
CA THR A 300 3.87 3.36 -2.31
C THR A 300 3.30 2.18 -3.09
N ASP A 301 2.27 2.43 -3.90
CA ASP A 301 1.70 1.46 -4.84
C ASP A 301 1.88 1.96 -6.28
N PHE A 302 2.67 1.24 -7.07
CA PHE A 302 2.92 1.59 -8.46
C PHE A 302 1.86 1.06 -9.43
N THR A 303 0.93 0.22 -8.97
CA THR A 303 -0.12 -0.35 -9.83
C THR A 303 -1.18 0.68 -10.22
N ASP A 304 -1.33 1.73 -9.41
CA ASP A 304 -2.27 2.82 -9.65
C ASP A 304 -1.71 3.96 -10.54
N LEU A 305 -0.43 3.87 -10.95
CA LEU A 305 0.21 4.88 -11.80
C LEU A 305 -0.43 4.96 -13.20
N GLU A 306 -0.37 6.15 -13.79
CA GLU A 306 -0.68 6.33 -15.20
C GLU A 306 0.26 5.50 -16.10
N LYS A 307 -0.20 5.14 -17.31
CA LYS A 307 0.53 4.22 -18.19
C LYS A 307 1.94 4.70 -18.55
N GLU A 308 2.15 6.01 -18.65
CA GLU A 308 3.44 6.59 -19.01
C GLU A 308 4.42 6.53 -17.82
N ASP A 309 3.94 6.79 -16.61
CA ASP A 309 4.72 6.71 -15.37
C ASP A 309 5.05 5.27 -15.00
N LEU A 310 4.07 4.36 -15.10
CA LEU A 310 4.28 2.93 -14.92
C LEU A 310 5.35 2.40 -15.87
N LYS A 311 5.31 2.82 -17.15
CA LYS A 311 6.34 2.46 -18.13
C LYS A 311 7.71 3.00 -17.74
N SER A 312 7.77 4.20 -17.16
CA SER A 312 9.02 4.79 -16.67
C SER A 312 9.60 3.99 -15.50
N VAL A 313 8.77 3.60 -14.52
CA VAL A 313 9.17 2.71 -13.42
C VAL A 313 9.68 1.37 -13.97
N LEU A 314 8.94 0.72 -14.87
CA LEU A 314 9.36 -0.56 -15.47
C LEU A 314 10.68 -0.45 -16.24
N ASN A 315 10.94 0.69 -16.90
CA ASN A 315 12.24 0.92 -17.55
C ASN A 315 13.37 1.04 -16.52
N ILE A 316 13.13 1.63 -15.35
CA ILE A 316 14.10 1.67 -14.25
C ILE A 316 14.33 0.26 -13.69
N VAL A 317 13.27 -0.51 -13.44
CA VAL A 317 13.38 -1.91 -12.96
C VAL A 317 14.23 -2.75 -13.94
N ARG A 318 13.93 -2.68 -15.24
CA ARG A 318 14.72 -3.32 -16.30
C ARG A 318 16.17 -2.86 -16.31
N PHE A 319 16.42 -1.56 -16.10
CA PHE A 319 17.76 -1.01 -16.03
C PHE A 319 18.54 -1.62 -14.86
N ILE A 320 17.95 -1.69 -13.67
CA ILE A 320 18.56 -2.26 -12.47
C ILE A 320 18.89 -3.75 -12.70
N ASN A 321 17.90 -4.53 -13.14
CA ASN A 321 18.05 -5.98 -13.37
C ASN A 321 19.10 -6.32 -14.43
N SER A 322 19.22 -5.49 -15.46
CA SER A 322 20.20 -5.68 -16.54
C SER A 322 21.57 -5.02 -16.26
N SER A 323 21.79 -4.50 -15.06
CA SER A 323 23.06 -3.95 -14.61
C SER A 323 23.93 -5.02 -13.94
N LYS A 324 25.24 -4.98 -14.20
CA LYS A 324 26.20 -5.98 -13.69
C LYS A 324 26.77 -5.67 -12.31
N GLY A 325 26.56 -4.45 -11.83
CA GLY A 325 27.05 -3.99 -10.53
C GLY A 325 26.34 -4.65 -9.35
N LEU A 326 26.79 -4.29 -8.14
CA LEU A 326 26.14 -4.69 -6.89
C LEU A 326 24.76 -4.04 -6.81
N LYS A 327 23.69 -4.82 -6.60
CA LYS A 327 22.30 -4.33 -6.53
C LYS A 327 21.82 -4.38 -5.09
N ILE A 328 21.31 -3.28 -4.57
CA ILE A 328 20.82 -3.14 -3.20
C ILE A 328 19.41 -2.58 -3.25
N SER A 329 18.42 -3.27 -2.68
CA SER A 329 17.06 -2.74 -2.50
C SER A 329 16.82 -2.32 -1.06
N LEU A 330 16.30 -1.11 -0.86
CA LEU A 330 15.94 -0.57 0.45
C LEU A 330 14.47 -0.83 0.75
N CYS A 331 14.17 -1.09 2.02
CA CYS A 331 12.84 -1.44 2.54
C CYS A 331 12.27 -2.73 1.93
N THR A 332 11.75 -2.64 0.70
CA THR A 332 11.22 -3.74 -0.12
C THR A 332 11.69 -3.56 -1.56
N PRO A 333 12.15 -4.62 -2.24
CA PRO A 333 12.46 -4.53 -3.66
C PRO A 333 11.29 -3.99 -4.48
N THR A 334 11.57 -3.03 -5.36
CA THR A 334 10.53 -2.42 -6.19
C THR A 334 9.81 -3.47 -7.03
N GLY A 335 8.48 -3.43 -6.99
CA GLY A 335 7.59 -4.40 -7.63
C GLY A 335 7.05 -5.49 -6.69
N ILE A 336 7.50 -5.52 -5.44
CA ILE A 336 6.91 -6.34 -4.38
C ILE A 336 5.98 -5.49 -3.53
N SER A 337 4.77 -6.02 -3.30
CA SER A 337 3.80 -5.42 -2.39
C SER A 337 4.33 -5.34 -0.98
N ALA A 338 4.17 -4.17 -0.36
CA ALA A 338 4.39 -4.03 1.07
C ALA A 338 3.30 -4.71 1.92
N SER A 339 2.24 -5.24 1.30
CA SER A 339 1.21 -6.02 1.98
C SER A 339 1.76 -7.33 2.58
N ASP A 340 1.06 -7.87 3.58
CA ASP A 340 1.51 -9.06 4.33
C ASP A 340 1.74 -10.32 3.46
N SER A 341 1.23 -10.32 2.22
CA SER A 341 1.39 -11.41 1.28
C SER A 341 2.75 -11.36 0.54
N GLY A 342 3.42 -10.21 0.47
CA GLY A 342 4.68 -10.05 -0.28
C GLY A 342 4.56 -10.43 -1.75
N ILE A 343 3.36 -10.28 -2.32
CA ILE A 343 3.05 -10.64 -3.71
C ILE A 343 3.73 -9.64 -4.65
N GLN A 344 4.10 -10.12 -5.82
CA GLN A 344 4.56 -9.28 -6.92
C GLN A 344 3.38 -8.48 -7.48
N ASP A 345 3.48 -7.15 -7.40
CA ASP A 345 2.45 -6.20 -7.85
C ASP A 345 2.73 -5.68 -9.27
N LEU A 346 4.00 -5.68 -9.69
CA LEU A 346 4.41 -5.26 -11.03
C LEU A 346 4.70 -6.44 -11.95
N GLU A 347 4.64 -6.23 -13.27
CA GLU A 347 5.06 -7.23 -14.26
C GLU A 347 6.52 -7.69 -14.06
N GLU A 348 7.37 -6.78 -13.57
CA GLU A 348 8.78 -7.04 -13.29
C GLU A 348 9.17 -6.52 -11.89
N VAL A 349 10.05 -7.25 -11.22
CA VAL A 349 10.55 -6.94 -9.87
C VAL A 349 12.06 -6.70 -9.93
N VAL A 350 12.56 -5.80 -9.08
CA VAL A 350 14.02 -5.62 -8.90
C VAL A 350 14.63 -6.83 -8.18
N PHE A 351 15.58 -7.51 -8.81
CA PHE A 351 16.38 -8.55 -8.19
C PHE A 351 17.68 -7.96 -7.64
N ALA A 352 17.79 -7.88 -6.31
CA ALA A 352 18.91 -7.31 -5.59
C ALA A 352 19.81 -8.41 -5.03
N ASP A 353 21.11 -8.12 -4.96
CA ASP A 353 22.08 -8.99 -4.29
C ASP A 353 21.97 -8.80 -2.75
N HIS A 354 21.55 -7.61 -2.33
CA HIS A 354 21.33 -7.23 -0.94
C HIS A 354 19.95 -6.58 -0.75
N ILE A 355 19.22 -7.00 0.28
CA ILE A 355 17.99 -6.33 0.74
C ILE A 355 18.28 -5.66 2.08
N VAL A 356 17.80 -4.43 2.27
CA VAL A 356 18.04 -3.65 3.49
C VAL A 356 16.72 -3.22 4.10
N SER A 357 16.37 -3.79 5.24
CA SER A 357 15.27 -3.29 6.07
C SER A 357 15.73 -2.11 6.93
N LEU A 358 14.87 -1.10 7.09
CA LEU A 358 15.19 0.16 7.75
C LEU A 358 14.44 0.23 9.08
N GLY A 359 15.17 0.13 10.20
CA GLY A 359 14.66 0.15 11.56
C GLY A 359 13.95 -1.14 11.99
N VAL A 360 12.97 -1.59 11.21
CA VAL A 360 12.19 -2.82 11.43
C VAL A 360 12.10 -3.63 10.14
N VAL A 361 11.86 -4.94 10.27
CA VAL A 361 11.65 -5.83 9.13
C VAL A 361 10.16 -5.87 8.79
N LEU A 362 9.79 -5.55 7.55
CA LEU A 362 8.40 -5.66 7.12
C LEU A 362 7.94 -7.11 7.02
N SER A 363 6.66 -7.35 7.33
CA SER A 363 6.01 -8.65 7.16
C SER A 363 6.01 -9.11 5.71
N SER A 364 5.87 -8.20 4.74
CA SER A 364 5.91 -8.50 3.29
C SER A 364 7.17 -9.25 2.87
N ILE A 365 8.34 -8.88 3.41
CA ILE A 365 9.62 -9.53 3.11
C ILE A 365 9.59 -11.01 3.52
N THR A 366 8.85 -11.33 4.57
CA THR A 366 8.63 -12.72 5.00
C THR A 366 7.84 -13.51 3.95
N GLY A 367 6.75 -12.91 3.45
CA GLY A 367 5.92 -13.49 2.38
C GLY A 367 6.72 -13.69 1.10
N MET A 368 7.49 -12.67 0.71
CA MET A 368 8.37 -12.67 -0.46
C MET A 368 9.37 -13.83 -0.44
N TYR A 369 10.08 -14.05 0.66
CA TYR A 369 11.00 -15.20 0.78
C TYR A 369 10.24 -16.53 0.77
N LYS A 370 9.12 -16.64 1.49
CA LYS A 370 8.35 -17.90 1.58
C LYS A 370 7.77 -18.36 0.26
N GLN A 371 7.29 -17.43 -0.56
CA GLN A 371 6.69 -17.75 -1.86
C GLN A 371 7.72 -18.21 -2.89
N GLY A 372 9.03 -18.03 -2.63
CA GLY A 372 10.10 -18.37 -3.56
C GLY A 372 10.14 -17.49 -4.80
N SER A 373 9.31 -16.44 -4.87
CA SER A 373 9.24 -15.46 -5.96
C SER A 373 10.50 -14.61 -6.05
N TYR A 374 11.27 -14.53 -4.96
CA TYR A 374 12.51 -13.77 -4.86
C TYR A 374 13.70 -14.69 -4.57
N GLN A 375 14.85 -14.42 -5.20
CA GLN A 375 16.03 -15.26 -5.05
C GLN A 375 16.46 -15.36 -3.58
N MET A 376 16.38 -16.58 -3.02
CA MET A 376 16.87 -16.98 -1.69
C MET A 376 18.39 -16.77 -1.47
N GLN A 377 19.10 -16.16 -2.42
CA GLN A 377 20.54 -15.92 -2.38
C GLN A 377 20.90 -14.49 -1.93
N SER A 378 19.91 -13.61 -1.79
CA SER A 378 20.14 -12.22 -1.38
C SER A 378 20.57 -12.15 0.08
N LYS A 379 21.57 -11.32 0.40
CA LYS A 379 21.90 -11.00 1.79
C LYS A 379 20.91 -10.00 2.35
N HIS A 380 20.40 -10.23 3.54
CA HIS A 380 19.44 -9.33 4.17
C HIS A 380 20.09 -8.59 5.34
N TRP A 381 19.98 -7.27 5.36
CA TRP A 381 20.51 -6.39 6.39
C TRP A 381 19.37 -5.68 7.10
N LEU A 382 19.57 -5.40 8.39
CA LEU A 382 18.74 -4.47 9.14
C LEU A 382 19.61 -3.29 9.56
N VAL A 383 19.21 -2.08 9.21
CA VAL A 383 19.93 -0.84 9.50
C VAL A 383 19.20 -0.05 10.58
N ASP A 384 19.95 0.50 11.54
CA ASP A 384 19.41 1.38 12.56
C ASP A 384 19.07 2.74 11.97
N ILE A 385 17.82 3.16 12.16
CA ILE A 385 17.33 4.49 11.78
C ILE A 385 17.12 5.40 12.98
N GLY A 386 17.57 5.00 14.17
CA GLY A 386 17.45 5.77 15.39
C GLY A 386 16.09 5.62 16.06
N LEU A 387 15.48 4.43 15.99
CA LEU A 387 14.26 4.15 16.75
C LEU A 387 14.56 4.23 18.26
N PRO A 388 13.84 5.08 19.03
CA PRO A 388 14.13 5.28 20.43
C PRO A 388 13.79 4.04 21.26
N ALA A 389 14.58 3.81 22.31
CA ALA A 389 14.18 2.91 23.39
C ALA A 389 12.92 3.50 24.08
N GLY A 390 11.92 2.65 24.39
CA GLY A 390 10.68 3.09 25.02
C GLY A 390 9.50 3.36 24.08
N LEU A 391 9.37 2.59 23.00
CA LEU A 391 8.07 2.35 22.37
C LEU A 391 7.07 1.82 23.43
N LYS A 392 5.77 2.06 23.21
CA LYS A 392 4.73 1.74 24.21
C LYS A 392 3.78 0.67 23.73
N GLY A 393 3.18 -0.03 24.69
CA GLY A 393 2.15 -1.04 24.45
C GLY A 393 2.62 -2.14 23.50
N LYS A 394 1.83 -2.40 22.45
CA LYS A 394 2.08 -3.46 21.46
C LYS A 394 3.29 -3.20 20.54
N LEU A 395 3.85 -1.98 20.55
CA LEU A 395 5.01 -1.62 19.73
C LEU A 395 6.36 -1.93 20.41
N LYS A 396 6.37 -2.24 21.72
CA LYS A 396 7.58 -2.60 22.47
C LYS A 396 8.41 -3.73 21.84
N LYS A 397 7.73 -4.65 21.14
CA LYS A 397 8.37 -5.79 20.46
C LYS A 397 9.30 -5.39 19.30
N PHE A 398 9.24 -4.12 18.85
CA PHE A 398 10.09 -3.57 17.81
C PHE A 398 11.28 -2.80 18.37
N GLU A 399 11.34 -2.59 19.69
CA GLU A 399 12.49 -1.97 20.32
C GLU A 399 13.69 -2.89 20.24
N ARG A 400 14.86 -2.28 20.06
CA ARG A 400 16.11 -3.00 20.04
C ARG A 400 17.24 -2.19 20.64
N LYS A 401 18.18 -2.91 21.26
CA LYS A 401 19.47 -2.36 21.62
C LYS A 401 20.43 -2.56 20.46
N TRP A 402 20.93 -1.47 19.92
CA TRP A 402 21.90 -1.47 18.84
C TRP A 402 23.31 -1.41 19.41
N SER A 403 24.14 -2.41 19.09
CA SER A 403 25.58 -2.39 19.37
C SER A 403 26.38 -1.79 18.21
N GLU A 404 25.82 -1.85 17.02
CA GLU A 404 26.37 -1.40 15.74
C GLU A 404 25.23 -0.76 14.93
N GLY A 405 25.56 0.04 13.90
CA GLY A 405 24.56 0.74 13.10
C GLY A 405 23.78 -0.16 12.12
N PHE A 406 24.23 -1.39 11.89
CA PHE A 406 23.57 -2.36 11.02
C PHE A 406 24.10 -3.78 11.30
N PHE A 407 23.36 -4.81 10.91
CA PHE A 407 23.83 -6.20 10.93
C PHE A 407 23.05 -7.07 9.93
N GLU A 408 23.64 -8.23 9.59
CA GLU A 408 23.02 -9.23 8.72
C GLU A 408 21.93 -9.99 9.49
N ILE A 409 20.83 -10.28 8.81
CA ILE A 409 19.68 -11.02 9.31
C ILE A 409 19.33 -12.15 8.34
N SER A 410 18.66 -13.18 8.85
CA SER A 410 18.22 -14.31 8.04
C SER A 410 16.86 -14.79 8.49
N LEU A 411 16.06 -15.27 7.54
CA LEU A 411 14.79 -15.92 7.86
C LEU A 411 15.06 -17.31 8.45
N ILE A 412 14.51 -17.61 9.63
CA ILE A 412 14.66 -18.88 10.34
C ILE A 412 13.35 -19.66 10.46
#